data_AF-A0A949MX21-F1
#
_entry.id   AF-A0A949MX21-F1
#
_cell.length_a   1.000
_cell.length_b   1.000
_cell.length_c   1.000
_cell.angle_alpha   90.00
_cell.angle_beta   90.00
_cell.angle_gamma   90.00
#
_symmetry.space_group_name_H-M   'P 1'
#
loop_
_entity.id
_entity.type
_entity.pdbx_description
1 polymer ?
#
loop_
_entity_poly.entity_id
_entity_poly.type
_entity_poly.pdbx_seq_one_letter_code
_entity_poly.pdbx_strand_id
1 'polypeptide(L)' 'LARKVGEEAVETAVASLAESDERFVAEAADLWFHLLLLLRSRGVDPADVEDELRRRER' A
#
# COMPACT_ATOMS: atom_id res chain seq x y z
N LEU A 1 9.67 2.04 -8.88
CA LEU A 1 8.30 2.05 -8.33
C LEU A 1 7.99 0.73 -7.62
N ALA A 2 7.92 -0.41 -8.33
CA ALA A 2 7.62 -1.71 -7.71
C ALA A 2 8.57 -2.12 -6.56
N ARG A 3 9.88 -1.82 -6.67
CA ARG A 3 10.84 -2.08 -5.58
C ARG A 3 10.44 -1.40 -4.27
N LYS A 4 10.08 -0.11 -4.32
CA LYS A 4 9.67 0.65 -3.13
C LYS A 4 8.38 0.08 -2.54
N VAL A 5 7.39 -0.28 -3.36
CA VAL A 5 6.18 -0.97 -2.86
C VAL A 5 6.53 -2.22 -2.05
N GLY A 6 7.48 -3.03 -2.51
CA GLY A 6 7.93 -4.21 -1.76
C GLY A 6 8.69 -3.89 -0.46
N GLU A 7 9.49 -2.83 -0.47
CA GLU A 7 10.22 -2.31 0.70
C GLU A 7 9.24 -1.82 1.78
N GLU A 8 8.33 -0.90 1.40
CA GLU A 8 7.33 -0.34 2.31
C GLU A 8 6.38 -1.41 2.86
N ALA A 9 6.08 -2.45 2.07
CA ALA A 9 5.26 -3.57 2.54
C ALA A 9 5.94 -4.37 3.66
N VAL A 10 7.25 -4.57 3.57
CA VAL A 10 8.03 -5.22 4.63
C VAL A 10 8.14 -4.32 5.85
N GLU A 11 8.43 -3.04 5.65
CA GLU A 11 8.54 -2.04 6.73
C GLU A 11 7.21 -1.89 7.47
N THR A 12 6.09 -1.78 6.76
CA THR A 12 4.73 -1.75 7.35
C THR A 12 4.46 -2.99 8.19
N ALA A 13 4.83 -4.19 7.69
CA ALA A 13 4.62 -5.44 8.43
C ALA A 13 5.47 -5.50 9.70
N VAL A 14 6.74 -5.08 9.63
CA VAL A 14 7.64 -4.99 10.79
C VAL A 14 7.10 -3.98 11.80
N ALA A 15 6.73 -2.79 11.36
CA ALA A 15 6.21 -1.73 12.22
C ALA A 15 4.95 -2.18 12.98
N SER A 16 4.05 -2.93 12.31
CA SER A 16 2.84 -3.46 12.94
C SER A 16 3.08 -4.48 14.06
N LEU A 17 4.27 -5.10 14.10
CA LEU A 17 4.61 -6.16 15.07
C LEU A 17 5.54 -5.68 16.18
N ALA A 18 6.39 -4.68 15.90
CA ALA A 18 7.55 -4.38 16.72
C ALA A 18 7.80 -2.90 16.99
N GLU A 19 7.02 -1.98 16.40
CA GLU A 19 7.25 -0.53 16.51
C GLU A 19 6.00 0.21 17.01
N SER A 20 6.04 1.55 17.02
CA SER A 20 4.92 2.36 17.51
C SER A 20 3.82 2.54 16.46
N ASP A 21 2.61 2.88 16.91
CA ASP A 21 1.49 3.19 16.03
C ASP A 21 1.80 4.35 15.09
N GLU A 22 2.55 5.37 15.54
CA GLU A 22 2.98 6.46 14.67
C GLU A 22 3.89 5.98 13.54
N ARG A 23 4.79 5.04 13.84
CA ARG A 23 5.68 4.47 12.82
C ARG A 23 4.91 3.58 11.86
N PHE A 24 4.01 2.73 12.37
CA PHE A 24 3.12 1.93 11.53
C PHE A 24 2.29 2.78 10.57
N VAL A 25 1.67 3.86 11.06
CA VAL A 25 0.89 4.78 10.23
C VAL A 25 1.77 5.44 9.15
N ALA A 26 3.01 5.79 9.47
CA ALA A 26 3.95 6.37 8.51
C ALA A 26 4.29 5.40 7.37
N GLU A 27 4.69 4.15 7.69
CA GLU A 27 5.03 3.17 6.64
C GLU A 27 3.80 2.77 5.82
N ALA A 28 2.63 2.67 6.46
CA ALA A 28 1.39 2.40 5.75
C ALA A 28 1.04 3.52 4.75
N ALA A 29 1.28 4.78 5.12
CA ALA A 29 1.11 5.92 4.22
C ALA A 29 2.08 5.87 3.03
N ASP A 30 3.35 5.54 3.27
CA ASP A 30 4.35 5.40 2.21
C ASP A 30 4.03 4.22 1.29
N LEU A 31 3.53 3.09 1.82
CA LEU A 31 3.05 1.96 1.03
C LEU A 31 1.90 2.39 0.11
N TRP A 32 0.89 3.10 0.63
CA TRP A 32 -0.23 3.61 -0.17
C TRP A 32 0.25 4.57 -1.26
N PHE A 33 1.13 5.50 -0.93
CA PHE A 33 1.69 6.46 -1.88
C PHE A 33 2.41 5.75 -3.05
N HIS A 34 3.30 4.82 -2.74
CA HIS A 34 4.06 4.09 -3.76
C HIS A 34 3.17 3.16 -4.59
N LEU A 35 2.13 2.57 -3.98
CA LEU A 35 1.15 1.76 -4.70
C LEU A 35 0.34 2.62 -5.69
N LEU A 36 -0.18 3.76 -5.26
CA LEU A 36 -0.92 4.69 -6.13
C LEU A 36 -0.06 5.19 -7.30
N LEU A 37 1.21 5.52 -7.05
CA LEU A 37 2.16 5.86 -8.12
C LEU A 37 2.38 4.70 -9.09
N LEU A 38 2.49 3.47 -8.59
CA LEU A 38 2.66 2.28 -9.43
C LEU A 38 1.43 2.03 -10.29
N LEU A 39 0.21 2.12 -9.74
CA LEU A 39 -1.04 2.01 -10.49
C LEU A 39 -1.10 3.03 -11.63
N ARG A 40 -0.84 4.30 -11.31
CA ARG A 40 -0.79 5.38 -12.31
C ARG A 40 0.25 5.10 -13.40
N SER A 41 1.43 4.60 -13.04
CA SER A 41 2.49 4.28 -14.02
C SER A 41 2.11 3.15 -14.99
N ARG A 42 1.13 2.32 -14.61
CA ARG A 42 0.57 1.24 -15.42
C ARG A 42 -0.72 1.62 -16.13
N GLY A 43 -1.20 2.86 -15.97
CA GLY A 43 -2.47 3.30 -16.52
C GLY A 43 -3.70 2.64 -15.87
N VAL A 44 -3.57 2.17 -14.63
CA VAL A 44 -4.67 1.58 -13.85
C VAL A 44 -5.29 2.66 -12.96
N ASP A 45 -6.60 2.78 -12.97
CA ASP A 45 -7.33 3.72 -12.09
C ASP A 45 -7.46 3.09 -10.69
N PRO A 46 -7.18 3.81 -9.59
CA PRO A 46 -7.47 3.33 -8.25
C PRO A 46 -8.91 2.84 -8.06
N ALA A 47 -9.89 3.39 -8.78
CA ALA A 47 -11.29 2.94 -8.76
C ALA A 47 -11.44 1.46 -9.18
N ASP A 48 -10.61 0.99 -10.12
CA ASP A 48 -10.62 -0.42 -10.56
C ASP A 48 -10.22 -1.36 -9.41
N VAL A 49 -9.29 -0.92 -8.55
CA VAL A 49 -8.86 -1.67 -7.35
C VAL A 49 -9.95 -1.66 -6.28
N GLU A 50 -10.64 -0.54 -6.10
CA GLU A 50 -11.78 -0.48 -5.18
C GLU A 50 -12.94 -1.40 -5.61
N ASP A 51 -13.24 -1.44 -6.91
CA ASP A 51 -14.26 -2.35 -7.45
C ASP A 51 -13.89 -3.83 -7.25
N GLU A 52 -12.61 -4.16 -7.42
CA GLU A 52 -12.07 -5.48 -7.08
C GLU A 52 -12.26 -5.82 -5.60
N LEU A 53 -11.95 -4.89 -4.68
CA LEU A 53 -12.14 -5.08 -3.24
C LEU A 53 -13.62 -5.29 -2.90
N ARG A 54 -14.52 -4.43 -3.42
CA ARG A 54 -15.98 -4.58 -3.25
C ARG A 54 -16.49 -5.93 -3.73
N ARG A 55 -15.89 -6.51 -4.78
CA ARG A 55 -16.26 -7.84 -5.28
C ARG A 55 -15.84 -8.96 -4.34
N ARG A 56 -14.73 -8.82 -3.59
CA ARG A 56 -14.21 -9.84 -2.66
C ARG A 56 -14.92 -9.88 -1.32
N GLU A 57 -15.51 -8.76 -0.91
CA GLU A 57 -16.25 -8.64 0.36
C GLU A 57 -17.71 -9.15 0.26
N ARG A 58 -18.16 -9.62 -0.91
CA ARG A 58 -19.44 -10.33 -1.12
C ARG A 58 -19.27 -11.83 -1.06
#